data_AF-A0A2S4L3R4-F1
#
_entry.id   AF-A0A2S4L3R4-F1
#
_cell.length_a   1.000
_cell.length_b   1.000
_cell.length_c   1.000
_cell.angle_alpha   90.00
_cell.angle_beta   90.00
_cell.angle_gamma   90.00
#
_symmetry.space_group_name_H-M   'P 1'
#
loop_
_entity.id
_entity.type
_entity.pdbx_description
1 polymer ?
#
loop_
_entity_poly.entity_id
_entity_poly.type
_entity_poly.pdbx_seq_one_letter_code
_entity_poly.pdbx_strand_id
1 'polypeptide(L)'
;MKFYIVLPFLAGVALAAQQQNAACDTKPFKEVPSRTYFEENCYERGGHPSLPDPKIPSEECTGTMPYCFREYYKLPTNNENCSSTNECLLSRGIDPKKLDGHRILNKDEYAAANRALSQANAIYNRYRVINQLHSIIGVQQDREGSDLIDRLMKDNENRPPMARDFLDSAKRSFLRAFSPEFAEEINQAIQEARGKLSSAWDDAYEAKHNQVTDVSGWIRGKTEEKYYGSL
;
A
#
# COMPACT_ATOMS: atom_id res chain seq x y z
N MET A 1 33.63 -23.39 -14.78
CA MET A 1 33.25 -22.37 -15.78
C MET A 1 31.73 -22.39 -15.91
N LYS A 2 31.03 -21.36 -15.42
CA LYS A 2 29.58 -21.17 -15.63
C LYS A 2 29.40 -19.74 -16.13
N PHE A 3 28.94 -19.61 -17.38
CA PHE A 3 28.68 -18.34 -18.03
C PHE A 3 27.34 -17.78 -17.52
N TYR A 4 27.37 -16.55 -17.00
CA TYR A 4 26.16 -15.76 -16.79
C TYR A 4 25.84 -15.04 -18.10
N ILE A 5 24.67 -15.35 -18.65
CA ILE A 5 24.11 -14.66 -19.80
C ILE A 5 23.64 -13.29 -19.32
N VAL A 6 24.33 -12.26 -19.79
CA VAL A 6 23.92 -10.85 -19.70
C VAL A 6 22.70 -10.69 -20.62
N LEU A 7 21.55 -10.35 -20.04
CA LEU A 7 20.36 -9.93 -20.78
C LEU A 7 20.55 -8.48 -21.25
N PRO A 8 20.56 -8.19 -22.55
CA PRO A 8 20.60 -6.83 -23.05
C PRO A 8 19.17 -6.28 -23.04
N PHE A 9 18.82 -5.45 -22.05
CA PHE A 9 17.58 -4.68 -22.11
C PHE A 9 17.80 -3.42 -22.95
N LEU A 10 17.36 -3.50 -24.21
CA LEU A 10 16.73 -2.46 -25.02
C LEU A 10 17.42 -1.09 -25.10
N ALA A 11 18.36 -0.97 -26.04
CA ALA A 11 18.67 0.30 -26.67
C ALA A 11 17.88 0.44 -27.99
N GLY A 12 17.11 1.52 -28.10
CA GLY A 12 16.66 2.11 -29.37
C GLY A 12 15.27 1.70 -29.87
N VAL A 13 14.29 2.61 -29.74
CA VAL A 13 13.85 3.50 -30.85
C VAL A 13 13.29 4.78 -30.22
N ALA A 14 14.02 5.88 -30.39
CA ALA A 14 13.43 7.23 -30.30
C ALA A 14 12.89 7.58 -31.69
N LEU A 15 11.61 7.95 -31.75
CA LEU A 15 10.96 8.96 -32.62
C LEU A 15 9.54 8.54 -33.06
N ALA A 16 8.63 9.51 -32.90
CA ALA A 16 7.25 9.58 -33.39
C ALA A 16 6.18 8.77 -32.62
N ALA A 17 6.05 9.01 -31.32
CA ALA A 17 4.72 8.93 -30.68
C ALA A 17 4.04 10.30 -30.86
N GLN A 18 2.83 10.29 -31.41
CA GLN A 18 1.97 11.46 -31.67
C GLN A 18 2.14 12.59 -30.66
N GLN A 19 2.70 13.69 -31.15
CA GLN A 19 2.65 15.00 -30.54
C GLN A 19 1.21 15.54 -30.66
N GLN A 20 0.28 14.94 -29.91
CA GLN A 20 -1.07 15.45 -29.75
C GLN A 20 -1.19 15.98 -28.33
N ASN A 21 -0.93 17.29 -28.20
CA ASN A 21 -1.35 18.15 -27.08
C ASN A 21 -0.84 17.76 -25.68
N ALA A 22 0.47 17.72 -25.45
CA ALA A 22 0.99 17.87 -24.08
C ALA A 22 1.13 19.38 -23.81
N ALA A 23 0.36 19.93 -22.87
CA ALA A 23 0.63 21.25 -22.30
C ALA A 23 1.87 21.22 -21.38
N CYS A 24 2.29 20.01 -20.98
CA CYS A 24 3.51 19.76 -20.23
C CYS A 24 4.75 19.55 -21.10
N ASP A 25 5.89 20.06 -20.63
CA ASP A 25 7.18 19.89 -21.29
C ASP A 25 7.60 18.42 -21.36
N THR A 26 8.01 17.98 -22.55
CA THR A 26 8.56 16.64 -22.75
C THR A 26 9.88 16.50 -21.98
N LYS A 27 10.00 15.44 -21.16
CA LYS A 27 11.20 15.13 -20.37
C LYS A 27 11.59 13.65 -20.52
N PRO A 28 12.87 13.29 -20.34
CA PRO A 28 13.26 11.88 -20.32
C PRO A 28 12.68 11.16 -19.10
N PHE A 29 12.35 9.88 -19.28
CA PHE A 29 12.01 8.99 -18.18
C PHE A 29 13.21 8.80 -17.24
N LYS A 30 12.96 8.79 -15.94
CA LYS A 30 13.93 8.54 -14.88
C LYS A 30 13.53 7.29 -14.10
N GLU A 31 14.44 6.32 -14.06
CA GLU A 31 14.36 5.18 -13.17
C GLU A 31 14.41 5.63 -11.69
N VAL A 32 13.95 4.77 -10.79
CA VAL A 32 14.12 5.01 -9.35
C VAL A 32 15.63 5.05 -9.04
N PRO A 33 16.12 6.08 -8.32
CA PRO A 33 17.55 6.19 -8.03
C PRO A 33 18.06 4.99 -7.23
N SER A 34 19.36 4.71 -7.35
CA SER A 34 20.00 3.70 -6.50
C SER A 34 19.90 4.12 -5.03
N ARG A 35 19.86 3.14 -4.13
CA ARG A 35 19.79 3.40 -2.69
C ARG A 35 20.92 4.32 -2.21
N THR A 36 22.15 4.08 -2.68
CA THR A 36 23.32 4.91 -2.36
C THR A 36 23.12 6.35 -2.82
N TYR A 37 22.68 6.57 -4.07
CA TYR A 37 22.42 7.92 -4.57
C TYR A 37 21.35 8.63 -3.75
N PHE A 38 20.27 7.92 -3.43
CA PHE A 38 19.16 8.43 -2.64
C PHE A 38 19.62 8.85 -1.23
N GLU A 39 20.39 7.99 -0.55
CA GLU A 39 20.90 8.25 0.80
C GLU A 39 21.81 9.49 0.87
N GLU A 40 22.57 9.75 -0.19
CA GLU A 40 23.54 10.84 -0.24
C GLU A 40 22.95 12.20 -0.70
N ASN A 41 21.91 12.17 -1.54
CA ASN A 41 21.50 13.37 -2.30
C ASN A 41 20.02 13.76 -2.14
N CYS A 42 19.18 12.92 -1.54
CA CYS A 42 17.72 13.09 -1.60
C CYS A 42 17.07 13.52 -0.29
N TYR A 43 17.80 14.26 0.52
CA TYR A 43 17.36 14.84 1.79
C TYR A 43 17.63 16.34 1.84
N GLU A 44 16.69 17.10 2.39
CA GLU A 44 16.90 18.52 2.67
C GLU A 44 17.89 18.65 3.82
N ARG A 45 19.06 19.23 3.56
CA ARG A 45 20.07 19.44 4.60
C ARG A 45 19.61 20.54 5.56
N GLY A 46 19.53 20.22 6.84
CA GLY A 46 19.27 21.20 7.91
C GLY A 46 18.00 20.97 8.71
N GLY A 47 17.48 19.74 8.75
CA GLY A 47 16.36 19.37 9.60
C GLY A 47 16.69 19.40 11.09
N HIS A 48 15.64 19.34 11.90
CA HIS A 48 15.75 19.31 13.36
C HIS A 48 16.55 18.07 13.81
N PRO A 49 17.52 18.17 14.73
CA PRO A 49 18.43 17.07 15.08
C PRO A 49 17.76 15.81 15.66
N SER A 50 16.47 15.87 15.97
CA SER A 50 15.67 14.76 16.50
C SER A 50 14.70 14.15 15.48
N LEU A 51 14.66 14.68 14.25
CA LEU A 51 13.81 14.18 13.17
C LEU A 51 14.69 13.85 11.96
N PRO A 52 14.42 12.75 11.24
CA PRO A 52 15.09 12.51 9.97
C PRO A 52 14.80 13.68 9.02
N ASP A 53 15.81 14.09 8.28
CA ASP A 53 15.68 15.13 7.26
C ASP A 53 14.54 14.76 6.28
N PRO A 54 13.71 15.72 5.87
CA PRO A 54 12.64 15.45 4.93
C PRO A 54 13.22 15.09 3.56
N LYS A 55 12.56 14.13 2.89
CA LYS A 55 12.93 13.67 1.55
C LYS A 55 12.58 14.74 0.52
N ILE A 56 13.47 14.97 -0.44
CA ILE A 56 13.23 15.92 -1.54
C ILE A 56 12.19 15.32 -2.51
N PRO A 57 11.03 15.95 -2.72
CA PRO A 57 9.98 15.44 -3.61
C PRO A 57 10.23 15.81 -5.08
N SER A 58 11.44 15.51 -5.57
CA SER A 58 11.83 15.74 -6.97
C SER A 58 11.80 14.44 -7.78
N GLU A 59 11.67 14.55 -9.10
CA GLU A 59 11.70 13.40 -10.00
C GLU A 59 13.05 12.66 -9.94
N GLU A 60 14.14 13.39 -9.72
CA GLU A 60 15.49 12.80 -9.56
C GLU A 60 15.56 11.87 -8.35
N CYS A 61 14.90 12.26 -7.26
CA CYS A 61 14.94 11.52 -6.01
C CYS A 61 13.88 10.42 -5.90
N THR A 62 12.89 10.42 -6.80
CA THR A 62 11.74 9.53 -6.68
C THR A 62 11.57 8.62 -7.88
N GLY A 63 12.14 8.97 -9.04
CA GLY A 63 11.85 8.32 -10.31
C GLY A 63 10.52 8.79 -10.92
N THR A 64 10.38 8.70 -12.24
CA THR A 64 9.23 9.23 -12.99
C THR A 64 7.91 8.64 -12.53
N MET A 65 7.86 7.33 -12.29
CA MET A 65 6.61 6.66 -11.93
C MET A 65 6.08 7.16 -10.58
N PRO A 66 6.80 7.04 -9.45
CA PRO A 66 6.36 7.63 -8.18
C PRO A 66 6.07 9.13 -8.27
N TYR A 67 6.91 9.88 -8.99
CA TYR A 67 6.76 11.33 -9.16
C TYR A 67 5.42 11.72 -9.80
N CYS A 68 5.06 11.09 -10.92
CA CYS A 68 3.81 11.36 -11.62
C CYS A 68 2.59 10.89 -10.83
N PHE A 69 2.62 9.72 -10.20
CA PHE A 69 1.47 9.22 -9.46
C PHE A 69 1.23 9.94 -8.13
N ARG A 70 2.31 10.35 -7.43
CA ARG A 70 2.22 11.17 -6.22
C ARG A 70 1.90 12.63 -6.53
N GLU A 71 1.85 13.00 -7.80
CA GLU A 71 1.57 14.35 -8.30
C GLU A 71 2.60 15.38 -7.83
N TYR A 72 3.86 14.97 -7.66
CA TYR A 72 4.92 15.89 -7.27
C TYR A 72 5.19 16.97 -8.31
N TYR A 73 4.84 16.74 -9.59
CA TYR A 73 4.84 17.79 -10.62
C TYR A 73 3.95 18.99 -10.28
N LYS A 74 2.93 18.84 -9.42
CA LYS A 74 2.07 19.93 -8.95
C LYS A 74 2.71 20.77 -7.84
N LEU A 75 3.82 20.32 -7.27
CA LEU A 75 4.50 21.07 -6.20
C LEU A 75 5.14 22.34 -6.79
N PRO A 76 4.96 23.51 -6.16
CA PRO A 76 5.52 24.77 -6.65
C PRO A 76 7.04 24.73 -6.85
N THR A 77 7.75 23.92 -6.06
CA THR A 77 9.21 23.76 -6.13
C THR A 77 9.70 23.06 -7.40
N ASN A 78 8.84 22.29 -8.08
CA ASN A 78 9.22 21.50 -9.25
C ASN A 78 8.95 22.21 -10.58
N ASN A 79 8.17 23.31 -10.57
CA ASN A 79 7.91 24.19 -11.71
C ASN A 79 7.51 23.44 -13.01
N GLU A 80 6.56 22.51 -12.91
CA GLU A 80 6.01 21.79 -14.06
C GLU A 80 4.57 22.22 -14.38
N ASN A 81 4.25 22.29 -15.67
CA ASN A 81 2.94 22.70 -16.17
C ASN A 81 1.99 21.53 -16.45
N CYS A 82 2.36 20.33 -16.00
CA CYS A 82 1.52 19.14 -16.10
C CYS A 82 0.23 19.34 -15.28
N SER A 83 -0.94 19.15 -15.91
CA SER A 83 -2.25 19.31 -15.27
C SER A 83 -2.76 18.01 -14.61
N SER A 84 -2.23 16.86 -15.04
CA SER A 84 -2.68 15.54 -14.60
C SER A 84 -1.56 14.50 -14.61
N THR A 85 -1.76 13.39 -13.89
CA THR A 85 -0.79 12.28 -13.87
C THR A 85 -0.62 11.66 -15.25
N ASN A 86 -1.69 11.55 -16.03
CA ASN A 86 -1.61 11.01 -17.39
C ASN A 86 -0.76 11.91 -18.28
N GLU A 87 -0.90 13.22 -18.14
CA GLU A 87 -0.07 14.17 -18.87
C GLU A 87 1.41 14.09 -18.43
N CYS A 88 1.66 13.97 -17.13
CA CYS A 88 2.99 13.70 -16.60
C CYS A 88 3.60 12.44 -17.21
N LEU A 89 2.89 11.31 -17.21
CA LEU A 89 3.36 10.06 -17.80
C LEU A 89 3.62 10.18 -19.32
N LEU A 90 2.67 10.77 -20.05
CA LEU A 90 2.80 10.97 -21.51
C LEU A 90 3.99 11.86 -21.87
N SER A 91 4.24 12.91 -21.09
CA SER A 91 5.41 13.79 -21.29
C SER A 91 6.75 13.07 -21.10
N ARG A 92 6.76 11.89 -20.46
CA ARG A 92 7.93 10.98 -20.33
C ARG A 92 7.87 9.79 -21.28
N GLY A 93 6.96 9.80 -22.25
CA GLY A 93 6.79 8.72 -23.22
C GLY A 93 6.11 7.47 -22.68
N ILE A 94 5.50 7.53 -21.50
CA ILE A 94 4.74 6.41 -20.91
C ILE A 94 3.27 6.55 -21.28
N ASP A 95 2.72 5.52 -21.93
CA ASP A 95 1.29 5.44 -22.22
C ASP A 95 0.52 4.95 -20.98
N PRO A 96 -0.31 5.80 -20.33
CA PRO A 96 -1.03 5.42 -19.12
C PRO A 96 -2.00 4.25 -19.34
N LYS A 97 -2.45 4.03 -20.58
CA LYS A 97 -3.38 2.94 -20.92
C LYS A 97 -2.71 1.57 -20.94
N LYS A 98 -1.37 1.53 -21.02
CA LYS A 98 -0.59 0.29 -21.01
C LYS A 98 -0.16 -0.13 -19.60
N LEU A 99 -0.44 0.69 -18.59
CA LEU A 99 -0.10 0.39 -17.21
C LEU A 99 -1.08 -0.62 -16.63
N ASP A 100 -0.52 -1.64 -15.98
CA ASP A 100 -1.24 -2.78 -15.41
C ASP A 100 -1.64 -2.49 -13.95
N GLY A 101 -2.32 -1.38 -13.68
CA GLY A 101 -2.77 -1.02 -12.33
C GLY A 101 -3.99 -0.11 -12.31
N HIS A 102 -4.91 -0.38 -11.37
CA HIS A 102 -6.08 0.47 -11.16
C HIS A 102 -5.68 1.85 -10.60
N ARG A 103 -6.23 2.89 -11.23
CA ARG A 103 -6.05 4.29 -10.84
C ARG A 103 -6.82 4.60 -9.56
N ILE A 104 -6.18 5.26 -8.60
CA ILE A 104 -6.86 5.75 -7.40
C ILE A 104 -7.56 7.06 -7.78
N LEU A 105 -8.89 7.03 -7.86
CA LEU A 105 -9.70 8.18 -8.27
C LEU A 105 -10.02 9.11 -7.12
N ASN A 106 -10.12 8.58 -5.89
CA ASN A 106 -10.33 9.35 -4.68
C ASN A 106 -9.32 8.92 -3.59
N LYS A 107 -8.30 9.77 -3.38
CA LYS A 107 -7.20 9.54 -2.43
C LYS A 107 -7.66 9.51 -0.98
N ASP A 108 -8.67 10.29 -0.62
CA ASP A 108 -9.17 10.34 0.76
C ASP A 108 -9.94 9.07 1.13
N GLU A 109 -10.77 8.58 0.21
CA GLU A 109 -11.46 7.29 0.36
C GLU A 109 -10.46 6.13 0.35
N TYR A 110 -9.42 6.19 -0.49
CA TYR A 110 -8.33 5.21 -0.46
C TYR A 110 -7.61 5.17 0.90
N ALA A 111 -7.25 6.34 1.43
CA ALA A 111 -6.63 6.46 2.74
C ALA A 111 -7.56 5.99 3.88
N ALA A 112 -8.86 6.31 3.80
CA ALA A 112 -9.86 5.84 4.73
C ALA A 112 -9.99 4.31 4.73
N ALA A 113 -10.01 3.71 3.54
CA ALA A 113 -10.07 2.26 3.38
C ALA A 113 -8.84 1.57 4.00
N ASN A 114 -7.64 2.08 3.74
CA ASN A 114 -6.41 1.56 4.33
C ASN A 114 -6.36 1.70 5.86
N ARG A 115 -6.85 2.82 6.41
CA ARG A 115 -7.00 2.97 7.88
C ARG A 115 -7.95 1.94 8.46
N ALA A 116 -9.09 1.69 7.81
CA ALA A 116 -10.05 0.69 8.25
C ALA A 116 -9.47 -0.73 8.17
N LEU A 117 -8.76 -1.10 7.11
CA LEU A 117 -8.05 -2.39 7.03
C LEU A 117 -7.02 -2.55 8.16
N SER A 118 -6.23 -1.50 8.44
CA SER A 118 -5.26 -1.51 9.53
C SER A 118 -5.93 -1.72 10.90
N GLN A 119 -7.07 -1.06 11.13
CA GLN A 119 -7.85 -1.22 12.35
C GLN A 119 -8.47 -2.62 12.48
N ALA A 120 -9.02 -3.17 11.39
CA ALA A 120 -9.51 -4.55 11.36
C ALA A 120 -8.39 -5.54 11.74
N ASN A 121 -7.21 -5.38 11.14
CA ASN A 121 -6.03 -6.21 11.44
C ASN A 121 -5.61 -6.08 12.92
N ALA A 122 -5.51 -4.85 13.43
CA ALA A 122 -5.10 -4.60 14.81
C ALA A 122 -6.07 -5.20 15.84
N ILE A 123 -7.38 -5.03 15.62
CA ILE A 123 -8.42 -5.58 16.50
C ILE A 123 -8.39 -7.11 16.47
N TYR A 124 -8.25 -7.69 15.28
CA TYR A 124 -8.18 -9.13 15.13
C TYR A 124 -6.91 -9.74 15.73
N ASN A 125 -5.75 -9.10 15.58
CA ASN A 125 -4.52 -9.58 16.20
C ASN A 125 -4.60 -9.52 17.74
N ARG A 126 -5.24 -8.48 18.31
CA ARG A 126 -5.51 -8.43 19.76
C ARG A 126 -6.41 -9.58 20.20
N TYR A 127 -7.45 -9.87 19.42
CA TYR A 127 -8.32 -11.00 19.66
C TYR A 127 -7.55 -12.32 19.76
N ARG A 128 -6.66 -12.56 18.80
CA ARG A 128 -5.82 -13.76 18.77
C ARG A 128 -4.89 -13.87 19.97
N VAL A 129 -4.19 -12.79 20.34
CA VAL A 129 -3.25 -12.80 21.46
C VAL A 129 -3.97 -13.15 22.76
N ILE A 130 -5.15 -12.59 23.01
CA ILE A 130 -5.92 -12.87 24.22
C ILE A 130 -6.39 -14.34 24.26
N ASN A 131 -6.86 -14.88 23.12
CA ASN A 131 -7.23 -16.31 23.05
C ASN A 131 -6.04 -17.24 23.29
N GLN A 132 -4.85 -16.90 22.77
CA GLN A 132 -3.63 -17.65 23.01
C GLN A 132 -3.23 -17.63 24.48
N LEU A 133 -3.28 -16.46 25.14
CA LEU A 133 -3.00 -16.35 26.57
C LEU A 133 -3.93 -17.24 27.41
N HIS A 134 -5.22 -17.26 27.09
CA HIS A 134 -6.19 -18.15 27.75
C HIS A 134 -5.84 -19.63 27.56
N SER A 135 -5.37 -20.05 26.38
CA SER A 135 -4.99 -21.45 26.12
C SER A 135 -3.74 -21.93 26.87
N ILE A 136 -2.82 -21.04 27.23
CA ILE A 136 -1.52 -21.38 27.82
C ILE A 136 -1.61 -21.49 29.36
N ILE A 137 -2.55 -20.78 29.98
CA ILE A 137 -2.58 -20.66 31.44
C ILE A 137 -3.42 -21.79 32.04
N GLY A 138 -2.74 -22.76 32.64
CA GLY A 138 -3.36 -23.85 33.39
C GLY A 138 -4.07 -23.33 34.64
N VAL A 139 -5.35 -23.70 34.78
CA VAL A 139 -6.39 -23.12 35.66
C VAL A 139 -6.12 -23.20 37.17
N GLN A 140 -4.98 -23.71 37.67
CA GLN A 140 -4.91 -24.18 39.07
C GLN A 140 -3.87 -23.57 40.00
N GLN A 141 -3.01 -22.63 39.58
CA GLN A 141 -2.01 -22.05 40.51
C GLN A 141 -2.20 -20.56 40.86
N ASP A 142 -2.89 -19.78 40.03
CA ASP A 142 -3.09 -18.33 40.25
C ASP A 142 -4.53 -17.91 39.95
N ARG A 143 -5.36 -17.83 41.01
CA ARG A 143 -6.76 -17.43 40.91
C ARG A 143 -6.94 -15.98 40.44
N GLU A 144 -6.06 -15.08 40.88
CA GLU A 144 -6.15 -13.67 40.49
C GLU A 144 -5.79 -13.48 39.01
N GLY A 145 -4.77 -14.21 38.55
CA GLY A 145 -4.40 -14.33 37.14
C GLY A 145 -5.55 -14.91 36.30
N SER A 146 -6.16 -16.01 36.74
CA SER A 146 -7.32 -16.61 36.06
C SER A 146 -8.50 -15.63 35.95
N ASP A 147 -8.88 -14.97 37.05
CA ASP A 147 -9.97 -13.99 37.05
C ASP A 147 -9.68 -12.79 36.12
N LEU A 148 -8.42 -12.37 35.99
CA LEU A 148 -8.02 -11.32 35.05
C LEU A 148 -8.14 -11.77 33.59
N ILE A 149 -7.72 -13.00 33.28
CA ILE A 149 -7.80 -13.56 31.92
C ILE A 149 -9.27 -13.75 31.52
N ASP A 150 -10.12 -14.22 32.42
CA ASP A 150 -11.55 -14.39 32.14
C ASP A 150 -12.23 -13.05 31.82
N ARG A 151 -11.86 -11.99 32.54
CA ARG A 151 -12.31 -10.63 32.21
C ARG A 151 -11.83 -10.18 30.84
N LEU A 152 -10.54 -10.41 30.54
CA LEU A 152 -9.97 -10.09 29.22
C LEU A 152 -10.66 -10.87 28.10
N MET A 153 -11.01 -12.14 28.33
CA MET A 153 -11.72 -13.00 27.38
C MET A 153 -13.12 -12.49 27.10
N LYS A 154 -13.86 -12.10 28.14
CA LYS A 154 -15.20 -11.52 27.99
C LYS A 154 -15.17 -10.22 27.18
N ASP A 155 -14.19 -9.37 27.43
CA ASP A 155 -13.98 -8.14 26.63
C ASP A 155 -13.51 -8.47 25.18
N ASN A 156 -12.99 -9.67 24.97
CA ASN A 156 -12.48 -10.14 23.68
C ASN A 156 -13.59 -10.55 22.70
N GLU A 157 -14.75 -10.99 23.19
CA GLU A 157 -15.86 -11.53 22.39
C GLU A 157 -16.39 -10.54 21.36
N ASN A 158 -16.31 -9.24 21.65
CA ASN A 158 -16.77 -8.18 20.75
C ASN A 158 -15.76 -7.81 19.66
N ARG A 159 -14.51 -8.28 19.74
CA ARG A 159 -13.47 -7.91 18.76
C ARG A 159 -13.73 -8.48 17.36
N PRO A 160 -14.16 -9.74 17.17
CA PRO A 160 -14.48 -10.26 15.84
C PRO A 160 -15.57 -9.49 15.09
N PRO A 161 -16.76 -9.18 15.67
CA PRO A 161 -17.75 -8.36 14.97
C PRO A 161 -17.20 -6.96 14.67
N MET A 162 -16.46 -6.32 15.59
CA MET A 162 -15.81 -5.04 15.30
C MET A 162 -14.83 -5.11 14.12
N ALA A 163 -14.01 -6.17 14.03
CA ALA A 163 -13.09 -6.34 12.91
C ALA A 163 -13.85 -6.49 11.58
N ARG A 164 -15.01 -7.17 11.58
CA ARG A 164 -15.89 -7.27 10.39
C ARG A 164 -16.46 -5.90 10.00
N ASP A 165 -16.88 -5.08 10.95
CA ASP A 165 -17.39 -3.72 10.69
C ASP A 165 -16.30 -2.83 10.05
N PHE A 166 -15.04 -2.99 10.46
CA PHE A 166 -13.92 -2.31 9.83
C PHE A 166 -13.65 -2.83 8.41
N LEU A 167 -13.82 -4.13 8.15
CA LEU A 167 -13.77 -4.65 6.77
C LEU A 167 -14.93 -4.13 5.90
N ASP A 168 -16.14 -3.98 6.44
CA ASP A 168 -17.27 -3.33 5.76
C ASP A 168 -16.97 -1.86 5.43
N SER A 169 -16.31 -1.16 6.35
CA SER A 169 -15.91 0.22 6.14
C SER A 169 -14.80 0.32 5.09
N ALA A 170 -13.80 -0.56 5.14
CA ALA A 170 -12.77 -0.65 4.11
C ALA A 170 -13.37 -0.91 2.72
N LYS A 171 -14.29 -1.88 2.62
CA LYS A 171 -15.00 -2.22 1.38
C LYS A 171 -15.70 -0.99 0.79
N ARG A 172 -16.55 -0.33 1.59
CA ARG A 172 -17.31 0.84 1.14
C ARG A 172 -16.39 1.95 0.65
N SER A 173 -15.30 2.23 1.36
CA SER A 173 -14.34 3.25 0.95
C SER A 173 -13.54 2.86 -0.29
N PHE A 174 -13.08 1.61 -0.43
CA PHE A 174 -12.43 1.17 -1.68
C PHE A 174 -13.34 1.26 -2.90
N LEU A 175 -14.62 0.88 -2.77
CA LEU A 175 -15.59 1.00 -3.86
C LEU A 175 -15.84 2.45 -4.30
N ARG A 176 -15.57 3.44 -3.43
CA ARG A 176 -15.62 4.88 -3.77
C ARG A 176 -14.26 5.43 -4.24
N ALA A 177 -13.17 4.75 -3.90
CA ALA A 177 -11.81 5.13 -4.27
C ALA A 177 -11.47 4.76 -5.72
N PHE A 178 -12.11 3.74 -6.27
CA PHE A 178 -11.78 3.15 -7.56
C PHE A 178 -12.93 3.22 -8.57
N SER A 179 -12.64 2.90 -9.84
CA SER A 179 -13.68 2.76 -10.86
C SER A 179 -14.59 1.55 -10.58
N PRO A 180 -15.86 1.58 -11.03
CA PRO A 180 -16.80 0.47 -10.82
C PRO A 180 -16.33 -0.88 -11.38
N GLU A 181 -15.49 -0.87 -12.41
CA GLU A 181 -14.92 -2.08 -13.02
C GLU A 181 -14.08 -2.91 -12.03
N PHE A 182 -13.49 -2.27 -11.02
CA PHE A 182 -12.69 -2.96 -10.00
C PHE A 182 -13.52 -3.48 -8.82
N ALA A 183 -14.83 -3.20 -8.80
CA ALA A 183 -15.69 -3.49 -7.66
C ALA A 183 -15.77 -4.98 -7.32
N GLU A 184 -15.85 -5.87 -8.32
CA GLU A 184 -15.95 -7.31 -8.09
C GLU A 184 -14.67 -7.89 -7.47
N GLU A 185 -13.49 -7.49 -7.95
CA GLU A 185 -12.23 -7.93 -7.35
C GLU A 185 -12.08 -7.43 -5.90
N ILE A 186 -12.49 -6.19 -5.62
CA ILE A 186 -12.52 -5.65 -4.24
C ILE A 186 -13.47 -6.46 -3.36
N ASN A 187 -14.69 -6.73 -3.86
CA ASN A 187 -15.70 -7.49 -3.14
C ASN A 187 -15.18 -8.89 -2.79
N GLN A 188 -14.56 -9.57 -3.76
CA GLN A 188 -13.98 -10.89 -3.59
C GLN A 188 -12.85 -10.88 -2.56
N ALA A 189 -11.89 -9.96 -2.67
CA ALA A 189 -10.75 -9.88 -1.74
C ALA A 189 -11.20 -9.63 -0.29
N ILE A 190 -12.18 -8.74 -0.07
CA ILE A 190 -12.75 -8.50 1.25
C ILE A 190 -13.52 -9.74 1.75
N GLN A 191 -14.27 -10.40 0.88
CA GLN A 191 -15.02 -11.60 1.26
C GLN A 191 -14.10 -12.78 1.61
N GLU A 192 -13.01 -12.97 0.88
CA GLU A 192 -11.98 -13.95 1.20
C GLU A 192 -11.34 -13.65 2.56
N ALA A 193 -11.04 -12.37 2.85
CA ALA A 193 -10.53 -11.97 4.15
C ALA A 193 -11.51 -12.32 5.28
N ARG A 194 -12.82 -12.06 5.09
CA ARG A 194 -13.86 -12.46 6.06
C ARG A 194 -13.95 -13.97 6.25
N GLY A 195 -13.87 -14.71 5.15
CA GLY A 195 -13.85 -16.17 5.16
C GLY A 195 -12.69 -16.66 6.03
N LYS A 196 -11.48 -16.12 5.82
CA LYS A 196 -10.29 -16.45 6.61
C LYS A 196 -10.41 -16.06 8.08
N LEU A 197 -11.01 -14.90 8.40
CA LEU A 197 -11.33 -14.52 9.78
C LEU A 197 -12.30 -15.50 10.46
N SER A 198 -13.19 -16.11 9.67
CA SER A 198 -14.24 -17.01 10.19
C SER A 198 -13.81 -18.48 10.19
N SER A 199 -12.86 -18.88 9.32
CA SER A 199 -12.33 -20.24 9.20
C SER A 199 -11.15 -20.52 10.13
N ALA A 200 -10.71 -19.54 10.92
CA ALA A 200 -9.52 -19.63 11.77
C ALA A 200 -9.87 -19.80 13.25
N TRP A 201 -10.71 -20.78 13.58
CA TRP A 201 -10.93 -21.19 14.96
C TRP A 201 -10.34 -22.57 15.28
N ASP A 202 -10.51 -23.57 14.43
CA ASP A 202 -9.93 -24.90 14.67
C ASP A 202 -8.51 -25.06 14.09
N ASP A 203 -8.21 -24.40 12.96
CA ASP A 203 -6.91 -24.53 12.25
C ASP A 203 -5.85 -23.48 12.66
N ALA A 204 -6.23 -22.49 13.48
CA ALA A 204 -5.41 -21.30 13.77
C ALA A 204 -4.24 -21.52 14.74
N TYR A 205 -4.14 -22.72 15.32
CA TYR A 205 -2.96 -23.11 16.08
C TYR A 205 -1.73 -23.30 15.18
N GLU A 206 -1.91 -23.68 13.91
CA GLU A 206 -0.78 -24.03 13.03
C GLU A 206 -0.52 -23.08 11.85
N ALA A 207 -1.46 -22.22 11.43
CA ALA A 207 -1.23 -21.44 10.20
C ALA A 207 -1.76 -19.99 10.19
N LYS A 208 -0.84 -19.08 9.81
CA LYS A 208 -1.02 -17.75 9.18
C LYS A 208 -1.23 -16.53 10.09
N HIS A 209 -0.17 -15.74 10.20
CA HIS A 209 -0.13 -14.44 10.88
C HIS A 209 -0.54 -13.23 10.01
N ASN A 210 -0.88 -13.42 8.71
CA ASN A 210 -0.93 -12.31 7.74
C ASN A 210 -2.30 -12.06 7.05
N GLN A 211 -3.41 -12.63 7.53
CA GLN A 211 -4.64 -12.71 6.72
C GLN A 211 -5.24 -11.38 6.23
N VAL A 212 -5.17 -10.29 7.03
CA VAL A 212 -5.64 -8.95 6.61
C VAL A 212 -4.53 -8.14 5.93
N THR A 213 -3.28 -8.36 6.34
CA THR A 213 -2.09 -7.82 5.67
C THR A 213 -2.03 -8.25 4.20
N ASP A 214 -2.48 -9.48 3.90
CA ASP A 214 -2.59 -10.00 2.54
C ASP A 214 -3.52 -9.15 1.66
N VAL A 215 -4.61 -8.59 2.21
CA VAL A 215 -5.53 -7.72 1.45
C VAL A 215 -4.86 -6.40 1.09
N SER A 216 -4.21 -5.76 2.06
CA SER A 216 -3.51 -4.48 1.82
C SER A 216 -2.37 -4.66 0.80
N GLY A 217 -1.59 -5.74 0.92
CA GLY A 217 -0.56 -6.09 -0.05
C GLY A 217 -1.13 -6.38 -1.44
N TRP A 218 -2.25 -7.11 -1.51
CA TRP A 218 -2.94 -7.42 -2.76
C TRP A 218 -3.48 -6.16 -3.45
N ILE A 219 -4.15 -5.26 -2.70
CA ILE A 219 -4.66 -3.98 -3.23
C ILE A 219 -3.49 -3.15 -3.75
N ARG A 220 -2.41 -3.03 -2.98
CA ARG A 220 -1.21 -2.33 -3.43
C ARG A 220 -0.66 -2.92 -4.73
N GLY A 221 -0.63 -4.25 -4.88
CA GLY A 221 -0.15 -4.93 -6.09
C GLY A 221 -1.06 -4.75 -7.32
N LYS A 222 -2.35 -4.46 -7.11
CA LYS A 222 -3.36 -4.26 -8.17
C LYS A 222 -3.55 -2.80 -8.58
N THR A 223 -3.02 -1.88 -7.80
CA THR A 223 -3.25 -0.44 -7.97
C THR A 223 -1.99 0.29 -8.39
N GLU A 224 -2.12 1.56 -8.75
CA GLU A 224 -0.97 2.40 -9.07
C GLU A 224 0.05 2.55 -7.91
N GLU A 225 -0.33 2.20 -6.67
CA GLU A 225 0.59 2.19 -5.52
C GLU A 225 1.79 1.26 -5.74
N LYS A 226 1.65 0.20 -6.54
CA LYS A 226 2.81 -0.66 -6.88
C LYS A 226 3.94 0.10 -7.54
N TYR A 227 3.64 1.23 -8.18
CA TYR A 227 4.63 2.10 -8.82
C TYR A 227 5.18 3.19 -7.91
N TYR A 228 4.77 3.25 -6.63
CA TYR A 228 5.20 4.32 -5.73
C TYR A 228 6.61 4.14 -5.18
N GLY A 229 7.25 3.00 -5.48
CA GLY A 229 8.53 2.58 -4.94
C GLY A 229 8.45 2.21 -3.46
N SER A 230 9.14 1.15 -3.05
CA SER A 230 9.53 0.99 -1.64
C SER A 230 10.75 1.88 -1.41
N LEU A 231 10.53 3.06 -0.86
CA LEU A 231 11.59 3.95 -0.40
C LEU A 231 12.16 3.50 0.95
#